data_AF-A0A6B3N7J1-F1
#
_entry.id   AF-A0A6B3N7J1-F1
#
_cell.length_a   1.000
_cell.length_b   1.000
_cell.length_c   1.000
_cell.angle_alpha   90.00
_cell.angle_beta   90.00
_cell.angle_gamma   90.00
#
_symmetry.space_group_name_H-M   'P 1'
#
loop_
_entity.id
_entity.type
_entity.pdbx_description
1 polymer ?
#
loop_
_entity_poly.entity_id
_entity_poly.type
_entity_poly.pdbx_seq_one_letter_code
_entity_poly.pdbx_strand_id
1 'polypeptide(L)' 'MTDSSTGENVHAATSPEKCREMERKYGWELKQIKPTRDQTLKVNCVFSGEQTSFEDERND' A
#
# COMPACT_ATOMS: atom_id res chain seq x y z
N MET A 1 -12.50 21.59 7.05
CA MET A 1 -12.90 20.17 7.06
C MET A 1 -11.64 19.37 7.31
N THR A 2 -11.53 18.65 8.42
CA THR A 2 -10.39 17.78 8.69
C THR A 2 -10.51 16.55 7.80
N ASP A 3 -9.98 16.63 6.58
CA ASP A 3 -9.63 15.43 5.84
C ASP A 3 -8.43 14.85 6.59
N SER A 4 -8.70 13.93 7.51
CA SER A 4 -7.68 13.18 8.23
C SER A 4 -7.03 12.16 7.29
N SER A 5 -6.55 12.60 6.12
CA SER A 5 -5.66 11.86 5.23
C SER A 5 -4.33 11.65 5.95
N THR A 6 -4.33 10.75 6.93
CA THR A 6 -3.16 9.91 7.11
C THR A 6 -3.13 9.05 5.85
N GLY A 7 -2.41 9.49 4.82
CA GLY A 7 -2.37 8.82 3.52
C GLY A 7 -2.27 7.30 3.68
N GLU A 8 -3.07 6.58 2.91
CA GLU A 8 -2.99 5.13 2.82
C GLU A 8 -2.54 4.75 1.42
N ASN A 9 -1.50 3.92 1.35
CA ASN A 9 -0.98 3.42 0.09
C ASN A 9 -1.31 1.93 -0.04
N VAL A 10 -2.09 1.55 -1.05
CA VAL A 10 -2.60 0.20 -1.23
C VAL A 10 -1.86 -0.52 -2.36
N HIS A 11 -1.23 -1.64 -2.02
CA HIS A 11 -0.52 -2.50 -2.98
C HIS A 11 -1.10 -3.91 -2.99
N ALA A 12 -1.50 -4.39 -4.16
CA ALA A 12 -1.96 -5.76 -4.32
C ALA A 12 -0.78 -6.74 -4.35
N ALA A 13 -0.91 -7.89 -3.69
CA ALA A 13 0.13 -8.90 -3.59
C ALA A 13 -0.45 -10.32 -3.67
N THR A 14 0.42 -11.28 -4.01
CA THR A 14 0.05 -12.68 -4.20
C THR A 14 -0.15 -13.44 -2.88
N SER A 15 0.43 -12.94 -1.78
CA SER A 15 0.29 -13.53 -0.45
C SER A 15 0.47 -12.48 0.67
N PRO A 16 -0.06 -12.74 1.88
CA PRO A 16 0.17 -11.87 3.04
C PRO A 16 1.65 -11.67 3.41
N GLU A 17 2.48 -12.68 3.16
CA GLU A 17 3.92 -12.61 3.46
C GLU A 17 4.63 -11.55 2.62
N LYS A 18 4.20 -11.37 1.36
CA LYS A 18 4.71 -10.31 0.49
C LYS A 18 4.45 -8.92 1.03
N CYS A 19 3.34 -8.70 1.74
CA CYS A 19 3.10 -7.42 2.43
C CYS A 19 4.19 -7.12 3.46
N ARG A 20 4.60 -8.12 4.26
CA ARG A 20 5.66 -7.97 5.28
C ARG A 20 7.06 -7.90 4.68
N GLU A 21 7.29 -8.53 3.53
CA GLU A 21 8.53 -8.32 2.79
C GLU A 21 8.63 -6.87 2.29
N MET A 22 7.55 -6.30 1.75
CA MET A 22 7.51 -4.90 1.30
C MET A 22 7.71 -3.93 2.45
N GLU A 23 7.03 -4.16 3.58
CA GLU A 23 7.23 -3.41 4.84
C GLU A 23 8.71 -3.33 5.21
N ARG A 24 9.38 -4.48 5.32
CA ARG A 24 10.80 -4.54 5.70
C ARG A 24 11.73 -3.97 4.63
N LYS A 25 11.41 -4.19 3.36
CA LYS A 25 12.27 -3.79 2.23
C LYS A 25 12.27 -2.28 2.03
N TYR A 26 11.12 -1.64 2.14
CA TYR A 26 10.95 -0.21 1.87
C TYR A 26 10.83 0.64 3.15
N GLY A 27 10.75 0.00 4.32
CA GLY A 27 10.55 0.71 5.59
C GLY A 27 9.16 1.34 5.71
N TRP A 28 8.19 0.87 4.92
CA TRP A 28 6.80 1.32 5.02
C TRP A 28 6.15 0.73 6.27
N GLU A 29 5.17 1.42 6.84
CA GLU A 29 4.40 0.91 7.98
C GLU A 29 3.18 0.14 7.45
N LEU A 30 3.13 -1.18 7.63
CA LEU A 30 2.00 -1.99 7.20
C LEU A 30 0.83 -1.86 8.19
N LYS A 31 -0.21 -1.15 7.79
CA LYS A 31 -1.43 -0.95 8.59
C LYS A 31 -2.34 -2.17 8.57
N GLN A 32 -2.58 -2.74 7.38
CA GLN A 32 -3.56 -3.83 7.22
C GLN A 32 -3.25 -4.71 6.02
N ILE A 33 -3.64 -5.99 6.11
CA ILE A 33 -3.69 -6.90 4.95
C ILE A 33 -5.16 -7.30 4.75
N LYS A 34 -5.73 -7.00 3.59
CA LYS A 34 -7.12 -7.33 3.24
C LYS A 34 -7.12 -8.44 2.18
N PRO A 35 -7.86 -9.56 2.36
CA PRO A 35 -8.01 -10.54 1.29
C PRO A 35 -8.80 -9.92 0.13
N THR A 36 -8.46 -10.31 -1.09
CA THR A 36 -9.20 -9.96 -2.30
C THR A 36 -9.97 -11.18 -2.80
N ARG A 37 -10.81 -10.98 -3.83
CA ARG A 37 -11.47 -12.08 -4.55
C ARG A 37 -10.65 -12.57 -5.75
N ASP A 38 -9.45 -12.03 -5.95
CA ASP A 38 -8.58 -12.36 -7.07
C ASP A 38 -7.78 -13.64 -6.78
N GLN A 39 -7.62 -14.51 -7.79
CA GLN A 39 -6.90 -15.78 -7.65
C GLN A 39 -5.38 -15.60 -7.67
N THR A 40 -4.89 -14.55 -8.32
CA THR A 40 -3.48 -14.22 -8.48
C THR A 40 -3.03 -13.25 -7.38
N LEU A 41 -3.68 -12.09 -7.27
CA LEU A 41 -3.37 -11.05 -6.29
C LEU A 41 -4.30 -11.15 -5.09
N LYS A 42 -4.09 -12.19 -4.28
CA LYS A 42 -4.97 -12.65 -3.22
C LYS A 42 -5.16 -11.66 -2.06
N VAL A 43 -4.28 -10.65 -1.93
CA VAL A 43 -4.35 -9.68 -0.83
C VAL A 43 -4.03 -8.26 -1.30
N ASN A 44 -4.57 -7.29 -0.58
CA ASN A 44 -4.18 -5.89 -0.64
C ASN A 44 -3.45 -5.52 0.65
N CYS A 45 -2.20 -5.10 0.53
CA CYS A 45 -1.36 -4.54 1.58
C CYS A 45 -1.66 -3.05 1.70
N VAL A 46 -2.14 -2.60 2.86
CA VAL A 46 -2.43 -1.20 3.16
C VAL A 46 -1.29 -0.66 4.01
N PHE A 47 -0.56 0.31 3.48
CA PHE A 47 0.55 0.97 4.16
C PHE A 47 0.18 2.39 4.61
N SER A 48 0.85 2.87 5.65
CA SER A 48 0.83 4.28 6.07
C SER A 48 1.71 5.10 5.13
N GLY A 49 1.21 6.26 4.67
CA GLY A 49 1.94 7.19 3.83
C GLY A 49 1.12 7.69 2.64
N GLU A 50 1.44 8.88 2.15
CA GLU A 50 0.80 9.42 0.94
C GLU A 50 1.10 8.55 -0.27
N GLN A 51 0.08 8.34 -1.09
CA GLN A 51 0.25 7.70 -2.38
C GLN A 51 0.83 8.73 -3.34
N THR A 52 2.03 8.49 -3.85
CA THR A 52 2.56 9.31 -4.94
C THR A 52 1.74 9.06 -6.20
N SER A 53 1.29 10.13 -6.84
CA SER A 53 0.63 10.07 -8.13
C SER A 53 1.66 10.21 -9.24
N PHE A 54 1.33 9.69 -10.43
CA PHE A 54 2.16 9.89 -11.63
C PHE A 54 2.34 11.37 -12.01
N GLU A 55 1.46 12.25 -11.51
CA GLU A 55 1.51 13.69 -11.77
C GLU A 55 2.53 14.40 -10.87
N ASP A 56 2.81 13.85 -9.68
CA ASP A 56 3.81 14.37 -8.75
C ASP A 56 5.23 14.20 -9.28
N GLU A 57 5.52 13.11 -10.00
CA GLU A 57 6.84 12.81 -10.57
C GLU A 57 7.16 13.59 -11.86
N ARG A 58 6.18 14.25 -12.48
CA ARG A 58 6.35 14.98 -13.75
C ARG A 58 6.82 16.43 -13.56
N ASN A 59 6.68 16.99 -12.37
CA ASN A 59 6.97 18.39 -12.07
C ASN A 59 8.36 18.64 -11.43
N ASP A 60 9.26 17.66 -11.49
CA ASP A 60 10.66 17.79 -11.04
C ASP A 60 11.63 17.94 -12.24
#